data_AF-A0A9D1HP66-F1
#
_entry.id   AF-A0A9D1HP66-F1
#
_cell.length_a   1.000
_cell.length_b   1.000
_cell.length_c   1.000
_cell.angle_alpha   90.00
_cell.angle_beta   90.00
_cell.angle_gamma   90.00
#
_symmetry.space_group_name_H-M   'P 1'
#
loop_
_entity.id
_entity.type
_entity.pdbx_description
1 polymer ?
#
loop_
_entity_poly.entity_id
_entity_poly.type
_entity_poly.pdbx_seq_one_letter_code
_entity_poly.pdbx_strand_id
1 'polypeptide(L)'
;MLIEWMHLFLNNMTDFLVILLELMGVFVIAVTALHGFWNFLKKDPNIRLKLLEGLSTALSFKLGSEILRTVIVREMSEVLFIGAIIVLRAGLTFLIHWEIHSEQKH
;
A
#
# COMPACT_ATOMS: atom_id res chain seq x y z
N MET A 1 24.88 -1.28 -19.34
CA MET A 1 25.85 -1.48 -18.25
C MET A 1 25.48 -0.71 -16.97
N LEU A 2 25.65 0.61 -16.82
CA LEU A 2 25.35 1.31 -15.55
C LEU A 2 23.86 1.20 -15.11
N ILE A 3 22.94 1.32 -16.06
CA ILE A 3 21.48 1.23 -15.81
C ILE A 3 21.07 -0.18 -15.36
N GLU A 4 21.65 -1.23 -15.93
CA GLU A 4 21.39 -2.62 -15.53
C GLU A 4 21.85 -2.89 -14.09
N TRP A 5 23.01 -2.33 -13.70
CA TRP A 5 23.49 -2.40 -12.32
C TRP A 5 22.56 -1.67 -11.34
N MET A 6 22.00 -0.52 -11.73
CA MET A 6 21.03 0.21 -10.93
C MET A 6 19.70 -0.56 -10.77
N HIS A 7 19.20 -1.19 -11.83
CA HIS A 7 18.00 -2.03 -11.75
C HIS A 7 18.22 -3.29 -10.89
N LEU A 8 19.36 -3.96 -11.04
CA LEU A 8 19.73 -5.11 -10.20
C LEU A 8 19.81 -4.73 -8.72
N PHE A 9 20.42 -3.58 -8.42
CA PHE A 9 20.52 -3.07 -7.06
C PHE A 9 19.13 -2.76 -6.47
N LEU A 10 18.29 -2.05 -7.23
CA LEU A 10 16.94 -1.68 -6.80
C LEU A 10 16.02 -2.89 -6.61
N ASN A 11 16.08 -3.88 -7.50
CA ASN A 11 15.35 -5.14 -7.36
C ASN A 11 15.78 -5.90 -6.11
N ASN A 12 17.09 -6.06 -5.89
CA ASN A 12 17.61 -6.78 -4.73
C ASN A 12 17.24 -6.10 -3.40
N MET A 13 17.33 -4.76 -3.34
CA MET A 13 16.88 -4.01 -2.15
C MET A 13 15.37 -4.17 -1.90
N THR A 14 14.59 -4.17 -2.97
CA THR A 14 13.14 -4.32 -2.88
C THR A 14 12.73 -5.70 -2.43
N ASP A 15 13.29 -6.74 -3.03
CA ASP A 15 13.03 -8.12 -2.63
C ASP A 15 13.38 -8.33 -1.16
N PHE A 16 14.48 -7.73 -0.70
CA PHE A 16 14.85 -7.74 0.71
C PHE A 16 13.79 -7.06 1.60
N LEU A 17 13.30 -5.88 1.20
CA LEU A 17 12.26 -5.16 1.94
C LEU A 17 10.89 -5.88 1.92
N VAL A 18 10.54 -6.53 0.82
CA VAL A 18 9.32 -7.37 0.71
C VAL A 18 9.39 -8.50 1.73
N ILE A 19 10.51 -9.23 1.76
CA ILE A 19 10.73 -10.32 2.72
C ILE A 19 10.65 -9.79 4.16
N LEU A 20 11.25 -8.63 4.45
CA LEU A 20 11.15 -8.02 5.78
C LEU A 20 9.72 -7.69 6.18
N LEU A 21 8.93 -7.09 5.28
CA LEU A 21 7.53 -6.76 5.54
C LEU A 21 6.66 -8.02 5.74
N GLU A 22 6.88 -9.06 4.94
CA GLU A 22 6.22 -10.36 5.11
C GLU A 22 6.58 -10.98 6.47
N LEU A 23 7.85 -10.95 6.86
CA LEU A 23 8.30 -11.43 8.17
C LEU A 23 7.66 -10.67 9.32
N MET A 24 7.56 -9.34 9.23
CA MET A 24 6.87 -8.53 10.23
C MET A 24 5.38 -8.89 10.34
N GLY A 25 4.71 -9.09 9.21
CA GLY A 25 3.31 -9.54 9.18
C GLY A 25 3.13 -10.89 9.89
N VAL A 26 3.97 -11.88 9.56
CA VAL A 26 3.95 -13.21 10.20
C VAL A 26 4.24 -13.10 11.70
N PHE A 27 5.21 -12.28 12.09
CA PHE A 27 5.56 -12.07 13.49
C PHE A 27 4.41 -11.47 14.29
N VAL A 28 3.75 -10.43 13.77
CA VAL A 28 2.60 -9.80 14.44
C VAL A 28 1.45 -10.80 14.57
N ILE A 29 1.15 -11.59 13.54
CA ILE A 29 0.13 -12.65 13.61
C ILE A 29 0.50 -13.67 14.70
N ALA A 30 1.74 -14.11 14.76
CA ALA A 30 2.20 -15.09 15.75
C ALA A 30 2.04 -14.57 17.20
N VAL A 31 2.51 -13.35 17.46
CA VAL A 31 2.42 -12.74 18.81
C VAL A 31 0.97 -12.50 19.23
N THR A 32 0.15 -12.01 18.32
CA THR A 32 -1.27 -11.70 18.61
C THR A 32 -2.09 -12.97 18.77
N ALA A 33 -1.80 -14.02 17.99
CA ALA A 33 -2.41 -15.34 18.15
C ALA A 33 -2.02 -15.99 19.48
N LEU A 34 -0.74 -15.93 19.89
CA LEU A 34 -0.30 -16.48 21.18
C LEU A 34 -0.96 -15.75 22.36
N HIS A 35 -0.97 -14.41 22.34
CA HIS A 35 -1.65 -13.62 23.38
C HIS A 35 -3.16 -13.86 23.39
N GLY A 36 -3.77 -13.94 22.21
CA GLY A 36 -5.19 -14.26 22.07
C GLY A 36 -5.52 -15.67 22.54
N PHE A 37 -4.67 -16.65 22.33
CA PHE A 37 -4.92 -18.00 22.83
C PHE A 37 -4.86 -18.05 24.36
N TRP A 38 -3.86 -17.38 24.96
CA TRP A 38 -3.72 -17.33 26.42
C TRP A 38 -4.88 -16.60 27.11
N ASN A 39 -5.31 -15.47 26.55
CA ASN A 39 -6.45 -14.73 27.10
C ASN A 39 -7.80 -15.41 26.81
N PHE A 40 -7.88 -16.29 25.79
CA PHE A 40 -9.10 -17.00 25.45
C PHE A 40 -9.44 -18.01 26.55
N LEU A 41 -8.42 -18.71 27.05
CA LEU A 41 -8.54 -19.60 28.21
C LEU A 41 -9.00 -18.84 29.47
N LYS A 42 -8.64 -17.57 29.61
CA LYS A 42 -9.05 -16.71 30.73
C LYS A 42 -10.47 -16.11 30.60
N LYS A 43 -11.23 -16.42 29.53
CA LYS A 43 -12.59 -15.89 29.26
C LYS A 43 -12.67 -14.35 29.27
N ASP A 44 -11.64 -13.69 28.74
CA ASP A 44 -11.58 -12.22 28.70
C ASP A 44 -12.44 -11.66 27.53
N PRO A 45 -13.43 -10.78 27.78
CA PRO A 45 -14.33 -10.29 26.73
C PRO A 45 -13.64 -9.40 25.68
N ASN A 46 -12.49 -8.81 25.99
CA ASN A 46 -11.76 -7.89 25.10
C ASN A 46 -10.91 -8.60 24.02
N ILE A 47 -10.95 -9.93 23.98
CA ILE A 47 -10.00 -10.70 23.17
C ILE A 47 -10.21 -10.55 21.67
N ARG A 48 -11.47 -10.41 21.25
CA ARG A 48 -11.82 -10.26 19.83
C ARG A 48 -11.24 -8.96 19.27
N LEU A 49 -11.26 -7.88 20.05
CA LEU A 49 -10.70 -6.59 19.65
C LEU A 49 -9.17 -6.68 19.47
N LYS A 50 -8.45 -7.24 20.44
CA LYS A 50 -6.98 -7.40 20.36
C LYS A 50 -6.55 -8.31 19.20
N LEU A 51 -7.30 -9.36 18.91
CA LEU A 51 -7.06 -10.24 17.76
C LEU A 51 -7.32 -9.54 16.43
N LEU A 52 -8.41 -8.78 16.31
CA LEU A 52 -8.74 -8.03 15.11
C LEU A 52 -7.72 -6.92 14.82
N GLU A 53 -7.25 -6.23 15.87
CA GLU A 53 -6.22 -5.20 15.76
C GLU A 53 -4.88 -5.78 15.29
N GLY A 54 -4.49 -6.92 15.87
CA GLY A 54 -3.30 -7.67 15.45
C GLY A 54 -3.38 -8.15 14.00
N LEU A 55 -4.52 -8.71 13.60
CA LEU A 55 -4.76 -9.17 12.24
C LEU A 55 -4.78 -8.01 11.24
N SER A 56 -5.41 -6.89 11.59
CA SER A 56 -5.45 -5.68 10.75
C SER A 56 -4.03 -5.13 10.53
N THR A 57 -3.22 -5.08 11.58
CA THR A 57 -1.83 -4.63 11.51
C THR A 57 -0.98 -5.54 10.60
N ALA A 58 -1.14 -6.86 10.73
CA ALA A 58 -0.45 -7.81 9.85
C ALA A 58 -0.90 -7.69 8.38
N LEU A 59 -2.19 -7.43 8.15
CA LEU A 59 -2.73 -7.20 6.82
C LEU A 59 -2.13 -5.93 6.19
N SER A 60 -1.95 -4.86 6.97
CA SER A 60 -1.27 -3.64 6.51
C SER A 60 0.17 -3.91 6.08
N PHE A 61 0.91 -4.74 6.82
CA PHE A 61 2.27 -5.14 6.40
C PHE A 61 2.27 -5.96 5.10
N LYS A 62 1.32 -6.89 4.95
CA LYS A 62 1.17 -7.67 3.72
C LYS A 62 0.85 -6.77 2.53
N LEU A 63 -0.11 -5.86 2.67
CA LEU A 63 -0.46 -4.89 1.63
C LEU A 63 0.72 -3.98 1.27
N GLY A 64 1.49 -3.52 2.26
CA GLY A 64 2.71 -2.74 2.04
C GLY A 64 3.75 -3.50 1.20
N SER A 65 3.94 -4.79 1.48
CA SER A 65 4.86 -5.66 0.72
C SER A 65 4.38 -5.86 -0.73
N GLU A 66 3.08 -5.96 -0.94
CA GLU A 66 2.48 -6.15 -2.26
C GLU A 66 2.55 -4.87 -3.09
N ILE A 67 2.30 -3.71 -2.48
CA ILE A 67 2.54 -2.40 -3.11
C ILE A 67 4.00 -2.30 -3.53
N LEU A 68 4.93 -2.59 -2.62
CA LEU A 68 6.36 -2.50 -2.89
C LEU A 68 6.79 -3.43 -4.04
N ARG A 69 6.31 -4.68 -4.05
CA ARG A 69 6.54 -5.62 -5.17
C ARG A 69 5.99 -5.08 -6.49
N THR A 70 4.83 -4.42 -6.48
CA THR A 70 4.27 -3.82 -7.68
C THR A 70 4.99 -2.56 -8.12
N VAL A 71 5.60 -1.76 -7.25
CA VAL A 71 6.37 -0.57 -7.66
C VAL A 71 7.61 -0.95 -8.49
N ILE A 72 8.17 -2.14 -8.25
CA ILE A 72 9.39 -2.60 -8.93
C ILE A 72 9.13 -3.47 -10.15
N VAL A 73 8.14 -4.36 -10.11
CA VAL A 73 7.85 -5.34 -11.18
C VAL A 73 7.22 -4.71 -12.43
N ARG A 74 7.06 -3.39 -12.46
CA ARG A 74 6.35 -2.75 -13.55
C ARG A 74 7.28 -1.84 -14.35
N GLU A 75 7.13 -1.86 -15.66
CA GLU A 75 7.56 -0.80 -16.58
C GLU A 75 6.79 0.53 -16.29
N MET A 76 6.90 1.09 -15.06
CA MET A 76 6.08 2.19 -14.49
C MET A 76 6.77 3.54 -14.43
N SER A 77 7.25 4.00 -15.56
CA SER A 77 7.37 5.46 -15.73
C SER A 77 6.26 5.94 -16.65
N GLU A 78 6.04 5.21 -17.74
CA GLU A 78 5.19 5.66 -18.83
C GLU A 78 3.70 5.60 -18.47
N VAL A 79 3.23 4.50 -17.88
CA VAL A 79 1.80 4.34 -17.52
C VAL A 79 1.38 5.29 -16.39
N LEU A 80 2.24 5.53 -15.40
CA LEU A 80 1.96 6.45 -14.29
C LEU A 80 1.93 7.91 -14.77
N PHE A 81 2.88 8.29 -15.64
CA PHE A 81 2.94 9.64 -16.21
C PHE A 81 1.76 9.91 -17.15
N ILE A 82 1.38 8.93 -17.99
CA ILE A 82 0.19 9.01 -18.83
C ILE A 82 -1.08 9.15 -17.98
N GLY A 83 -1.20 8.36 -16.90
CA GLY A 83 -2.32 8.46 -15.95
C GLY A 83 -2.42 9.83 -15.30
N ALA A 84 -1.29 10.40 -14.86
CA ALA A 84 -1.25 11.73 -14.25
C ALA A 84 -1.66 12.85 -15.24
N ILE A 85 -1.20 12.79 -16.49
CA ILE A 85 -1.59 13.76 -17.54
C ILE A 85 -3.09 13.71 -17.83
N ILE A 86 -3.70 12.52 -17.87
CA ILE A 86 -5.14 12.36 -18.12
C ILE A 86 -5.97 13.00 -16.99
N VAL A 87 -5.58 12.79 -15.74
CA VAL A 87 -6.26 13.38 -14.57
C VAL A 87 -6.16 14.91 -14.59
N LEU A 88 -4.96 15.44 -14.85
CA LEU A 88 -4.74 16.88 -14.98
C LEU A 88 -5.58 17.49 -16.11
N ARG A 89 -5.64 16.82 -17.26
CA ARG A 89 -6.46 17.25 -18.39
C ARG A 89 -7.95 17.29 -18.03
N ALA A 90 -8.46 16.25 -17.39
CA ALA A 90 -9.85 16.20 -16.94
C ALA A 90 -10.17 17.33 -15.95
N GLY A 91 -9.27 17.59 -14.99
CA GLY A 91 -9.42 18.68 -14.03
C GLY A 91 -9.46 20.07 -14.68
N LEU A 92 -8.53 20.35 -15.60
CA LEU A 92 -8.49 21.63 -16.32
C LEU A 92 -9.72 21.83 -17.21
N THR A 93 -10.11 20.80 -17.96
CA THR A 93 -11.32 20.85 -18.80
C THR A 93 -12.57 21.07 -17.95
N PHE A 94 -12.65 20.43 -16.78
CA PHE A 94 -13.75 20.64 -15.84
C PHE A 94 -13.78 22.06 -15.28
N LEU A 95 -12.62 22.61 -14.88
CA LEU A 95 -12.51 23.96 -14.34
C LEU A 95 -12.98 25.02 -15.35
N ILE A 96 -12.54 24.89 -16.61
CA ILE A 96 -12.94 25.77 -17.72
C ILE A 96 -14.46 25.64 -17.98
N HIS A 97 -15.00 24.42 -17.96
CA HIS A 97 -16.43 24.21 -18.15
C HIS A 97 -17.27 24.87 -17.04
N TRP A 98 -16.76 24.83 -15.79
CA TRP A 98 -17.39 25.46 -14.64
C TRP A 98 -17.34 26.99 -14.72
N GLU A 99 -16.20 27.55 -15.13
CA GLU A 99 -16.01 28.99 -15.33
C GLU A 99 -16.97 29.54 -16.41
N ILE A 100 -17.05 28.88 -17.57
CA ILE A 100 -17.98 29.27 -18.65
C ILE A 100 -19.45 29.22 -18.20
N HIS A 101 -19.84 28.21 -17.41
CA HIS A 101 -21.21 28.13 -16.89
C HIS A 101 -21.50 29.22 -15.84
N SER A 102 -20.49 29.63 -15.08
CA SER A 102 -20.62 30.70 -14.10
C SER A 102 -20.75 32.08 -14.74
N GLU A 103 -20.10 32.33 -15.89
CA GLU A 103 -20.19 33.61 -16.59
C GLU A 103 -21.51 33.80 -17.35
N GLN A 104 -22.21 32.73 -17.76
CA GLN A 104 -23.53 32.85 -18.41
C GLN A 104 -24.65 33.27 -17.45
N LYS A 105 -24.36 33.39 -16.16
CA LYS A 105 -25.32 33.78 -15.11
C LYS A 105 -25.14 35.23 -14.63
N HIS A 106 -24.25 35.98 -15.25
CA HIS A 106 -24.07 37.42 -15.06
C HIS A 106 -24.59 38.23 -16.24
#